data_AF-A0A397IIS8-F1
#
_entry.id   AF-A0A397IIS8-F1
#
_cell.length_a   1.000
_cell.length_b   1.000
_cell.length_c   1.000
_cell.angle_alpha   90.00
_cell.angle_beta   90.00
_cell.angle_gamma   90.00
#
_symmetry.space_group_name_H-M   'P 1'
#
loop_
_entity.id
_entity.type
_entity.pdbx_description
1 polymer ?
#
loop_
_entity_poly.entity_id
_entity_poly.type
_entity_poly.pdbx_seq_one_letter_code
_entity_poly.pdbx_strand_id
1 'polypeptide(L)'
;MEKTITNQGNKETEYKESVKTWKIATQNIKGLKDKMKQNLFWNQCIKSNLDIIFIQETNIKKETKEFFFSHTYSTQTKEKYLINEPENYQTWILSLDEENKKSGHGVAISIKKEIALHIFKVKELKGYALQLLLSFKGKYIVQLITVYNPPQITENATIRLKLKNWIIENINEGKSKNWYSILGGDWNITLNPERNRKTTQEVSISATNKRKPQNSILNHIKFMGYRDAYELLNDKNKETEEKHFTCIKTNENYTSMSRIDAIWVDRDIIPKVKNANQRPKKFWNTKLTDKDQWDLYTNEIEEKIKEINEKKEKTNNEKGKLETKWNTLKQIIIKATNNNITKAKIPKNRTTKNNYYKLNIVQAVNKLSRTIRKTKKEKEKMGKI
;
A
#
# COMPACT_ATOMS: atom_id res chain seq x y z
N MET A 1 -23.02 -33.92 57.88
CA MET A 1 -21.90 -33.68 56.94
C MET A 1 -22.35 -32.68 55.90
N GLU A 2 -22.12 -31.41 56.19
CA GLU A 2 -22.29 -30.31 55.23
C GLU A 2 -21.20 -30.44 54.15
N LYS A 3 -21.62 -30.53 52.88
CA LYS A 3 -20.71 -30.36 51.75
C LYS A 3 -20.89 -28.96 51.18
N THR A 4 -19.94 -28.12 51.52
CA THR A 4 -19.71 -26.78 50.99
C THR A 4 -19.59 -26.84 49.47
N ILE A 5 -20.55 -26.23 48.76
CA ILE A 5 -20.45 -25.99 47.32
C ILE A 5 -19.60 -24.74 47.13
N THR A 6 -18.35 -24.94 46.71
CA THR A 6 -17.46 -23.84 46.31
C THR A 6 -17.81 -23.39 44.89
N ASN A 7 -18.41 -22.20 44.79
CA ASN A 7 -18.57 -21.46 43.54
C ASN A 7 -17.18 -21.11 42.97
N GLN A 8 -16.69 -21.92 42.03
CA GLN A 8 -15.59 -21.51 41.15
C GLN A 8 -16.12 -20.48 40.16
N GLY A 9 -15.68 -19.24 40.35
CA GLY A 9 -16.03 -18.11 39.49
C GLY A 9 -15.74 -18.39 38.02
N ASN A 10 -16.74 -18.11 37.19
CA ASN A 10 -16.61 -18.01 35.75
C ASN A 10 -15.49 -17.01 35.41
N LYS A 11 -14.32 -17.53 35.03
CA LYS A 11 -13.36 -16.77 34.23
C LYS A 11 -13.97 -16.63 32.84
N GLU A 12 -14.64 -15.51 32.60
CA GLU A 12 -14.88 -15.02 31.24
C GLU A 12 -13.51 -14.84 30.57
N THR A 13 -13.04 -15.87 29.88
CA THR A 13 -12.00 -15.73 28.88
C THR A 13 -12.58 -14.89 27.75
N GLU A 14 -12.35 -13.59 27.82
CA GLU A 14 -12.63 -12.63 26.75
C GLU A 14 -11.80 -13.05 25.52
N TYR A 15 -12.35 -13.93 24.69
CA TYR A 15 -11.80 -14.27 23.38
C TYR A 15 -11.80 -13.00 22.54
N LYS A 16 -10.67 -12.29 22.51
CA LYS A 16 -10.44 -11.26 21.50
C LYS A 16 -10.28 -11.96 20.16
N GLU A 17 -11.39 -12.10 19.46
CA GLU A 17 -11.42 -12.50 18.06
C GLU A 17 -10.50 -11.56 17.29
N SER A 18 -9.33 -12.07 16.88
CA SER A 18 -8.38 -11.30 16.11
C SER A 18 -8.98 -11.12 14.71
N VAL A 19 -9.43 -9.91 14.39
CA VAL A 19 -9.92 -9.58 13.04
C VAL A 19 -8.79 -9.81 12.03
N LYS A 20 -8.90 -10.89 11.24
CA LYS A 20 -7.96 -11.17 10.14
C LYS A 20 -8.19 -10.14 9.03
N THR A 21 -7.12 -9.49 8.57
CA THR A 21 -7.16 -8.50 7.49
C THR A 21 -6.41 -9.06 6.29
N TRP A 22 -6.96 -8.92 5.08
CA TRP A 22 -6.26 -9.27 3.85
C TRP A 22 -5.40 -8.12 3.34
N LYS A 23 -4.16 -8.42 3.00
CA LYS A 23 -3.26 -7.56 2.23
C LYS A 23 -3.38 -7.90 0.75
N ILE A 24 -3.84 -6.93 -0.02
CA ILE A 24 -4.12 -7.10 -1.44
C ILE A 24 -3.16 -6.21 -2.25
N ALA A 25 -2.59 -6.76 -3.31
CA ALA A 25 -1.76 -6.01 -4.25
C ALA A 25 -2.19 -6.24 -5.70
N THR A 26 -1.83 -5.32 -6.58
CA THR A 26 -1.90 -5.49 -8.03
C THR A 26 -0.56 -5.15 -8.66
N GLN A 27 -0.13 -5.91 -9.66
CA GLN A 27 1.14 -5.71 -10.34
C GLN A 27 1.05 -6.14 -11.81
N ASN A 28 1.25 -5.19 -12.72
CA ASN A 28 1.65 -5.50 -14.08
C ASN A 28 3.12 -5.96 -14.07
N ILE A 29 3.34 -7.24 -14.36
CA ILE A 29 4.65 -7.86 -14.25
C ILE A 29 5.45 -7.77 -15.55
N LYS A 30 4.85 -7.41 -16.69
CA LYS A 30 5.52 -7.34 -18.01
C LYS A 30 6.31 -8.62 -18.35
N GLY A 31 5.66 -9.77 -18.20
CA GLY A 31 6.19 -11.09 -18.48
C GLY A 31 6.83 -11.79 -17.28
N LEU A 32 6.52 -13.07 -17.15
CA LEU A 32 7.03 -13.98 -16.11
C LEU A 32 7.98 -15.06 -16.65
N LYS A 33 8.58 -14.87 -17.83
CA LYS A 33 9.48 -15.90 -18.41
C LYS A 33 10.84 -15.99 -17.70
N ASP A 34 11.32 -14.87 -17.14
CA ASP A 34 12.62 -14.80 -16.48
C ASP A 34 12.58 -15.32 -15.04
N LYS A 35 13.43 -16.31 -14.72
CA LYS A 35 13.46 -16.96 -13.39
C LYS A 35 13.92 -16.03 -12.28
N MET A 36 14.87 -15.13 -12.53
CA MET A 36 15.37 -14.20 -11.52
C MET A 36 14.26 -13.22 -11.10
N LYS A 37 13.52 -12.70 -12.08
CA LYS A 37 12.36 -11.83 -11.88
C LYS A 37 11.24 -12.54 -11.15
N GLN A 38 10.97 -13.81 -11.46
CA GLN A 38 10.00 -14.62 -10.71
C GLN A 38 10.41 -14.74 -9.23
N ASN A 39 11.67 -15.09 -8.96
CA ASN A 39 12.18 -15.21 -7.59
C ASN A 39 12.10 -13.88 -6.84
N LEU A 40 12.50 -12.77 -7.48
CA LEU A 40 12.40 -11.43 -6.88
C LEU A 40 10.96 -11.06 -6.56
N PHE A 41 10.04 -11.33 -7.49
CA PHE A 41 8.61 -11.10 -7.32
C PHE A 41 8.07 -11.88 -6.11
N TRP A 42 8.29 -13.20 -6.06
CA TRP A 42 7.79 -14.03 -4.97
C TRP A 42 8.41 -13.71 -3.62
N ASN A 43 9.73 -13.47 -3.58
CA ASN A 43 10.40 -13.02 -2.36
C ASN A 43 9.78 -11.74 -1.82
N GLN A 44 9.44 -10.79 -2.69
CA GLN A 44 8.77 -9.55 -2.29
C GLN A 44 7.34 -9.80 -1.80
N CYS A 45 6.58 -10.67 -2.46
CA CYS A 45 5.22 -11.05 -2.06
C CYS A 45 5.19 -11.71 -0.67
N ILE A 46 6.10 -12.67 -0.42
CA ILE A 46 6.26 -13.34 0.87
C ILE A 46 6.68 -12.34 1.94
N LYS A 47 7.73 -11.54 1.68
CA LYS A 47 8.24 -10.53 2.62
C LYS A 47 7.17 -9.50 3.00
N SER A 48 6.30 -9.14 2.06
CA SER A 48 5.20 -8.20 2.30
C SER A 48 3.99 -8.85 3.01
N ASN A 49 3.99 -10.18 3.12
CA ASN A 49 2.91 -11.02 3.63
C ASN A 49 1.59 -10.71 2.90
N LEU A 50 1.62 -10.72 1.57
CA LEU A 50 0.42 -10.52 0.75
C LEU A 50 -0.52 -11.71 0.91
N ASP A 51 -1.82 -11.50 0.74
CA ASP A 51 -2.84 -12.56 0.81
C ASP A 51 -3.48 -12.81 -0.56
N ILE A 52 -3.69 -11.74 -1.33
CA ILE A 52 -4.29 -11.76 -2.67
C ILE A 52 -3.45 -10.87 -3.58
N ILE A 53 -3.10 -11.37 -4.76
CA ILE A 53 -2.24 -10.68 -5.71
C ILE A 53 -2.89 -10.74 -7.10
N PHE A 54 -3.24 -9.58 -7.64
CA PHE A 54 -3.67 -9.43 -9.02
C PHE A 54 -2.46 -9.20 -9.92
N ILE A 55 -2.29 -10.04 -10.95
CA ILE A 55 -1.13 -10.02 -11.83
C ILE A 55 -1.59 -9.77 -13.27
N GLN A 56 -0.92 -8.85 -13.98
CA GLN A 56 -1.21 -8.50 -15.37
C GLN A 56 0.04 -8.63 -16.26
N GLU A 57 -0.17 -8.77 -17.57
CA GLU A 57 0.86 -9.05 -18.58
C GLU A 57 1.76 -10.24 -18.20
N THR A 58 1.16 -11.38 -17.87
CA THR A 58 1.95 -12.58 -17.56
C THR A 58 2.81 -13.03 -18.73
N ASN A 59 2.36 -12.77 -19.98
CA ASN A 59 3.00 -13.17 -21.23
C ASN A 59 3.34 -14.67 -21.29
N ILE A 60 2.56 -15.48 -20.58
CA ILE A 60 2.60 -16.93 -20.61
C ILE A 60 1.69 -17.39 -21.75
N LYS A 61 2.18 -18.36 -22.55
CA LYS A 61 1.37 -18.99 -23.59
C LYS A 61 0.54 -20.13 -23.01
N LYS A 62 -0.62 -20.43 -23.59
CA LYS A 62 -1.51 -21.48 -23.10
C LYS A 62 -0.84 -22.85 -23.04
N GLU A 63 -0.04 -23.20 -24.04
CA GLU A 63 0.66 -24.50 -24.12
C GLU A 63 1.63 -24.68 -22.95
N THR A 64 2.15 -23.56 -22.46
CA THR A 64 3.15 -23.55 -21.39
C THR A 64 2.56 -23.32 -20.00
N LYS A 65 1.27 -22.99 -19.89
CA LYS A 65 0.63 -22.53 -18.63
C LYS A 65 0.82 -23.50 -17.47
N GLU A 66 0.81 -24.80 -17.76
CA GLU A 66 0.87 -25.88 -16.77
C GLU A 66 2.26 -26.05 -16.16
N PHE A 67 3.29 -25.53 -16.84
CA PHE A 67 4.65 -25.45 -16.30
C PHE A 67 4.83 -24.24 -15.39
N PHE A 68 4.00 -23.20 -15.52
CA PHE A 68 4.17 -21.94 -14.80
C PHE A 68 3.46 -21.91 -13.44
N PHE A 69 2.31 -22.56 -13.26
CA PHE A 69 1.58 -22.55 -11.99
C PHE A 69 0.94 -23.91 -11.70
N SER A 70 0.99 -24.34 -10.44
CA SER A 70 0.39 -25.61 -10.05
C SER A 70 -1.14 -25.46 -9.98
N HIS A 71 -1.84 -26.03 -10.95
CA HIS A 71 -3.24 -26.37 -10.73
C HIS A 71 -3.27 -27.73 -10.05
N THR A 72 -3.27 -27.77 -8.73
CA THR A 72 -3.62 -29.02 -8.06
C THR A 72 -4.47 -28.77 -6.82
N TYR A 73 -5.76 -29.08 -6.96
CA TYR A 73 -6.59 -29.64 -5.89
C TYR A 73 -6.15 -31.07 -5.53
N SER A 74 -5.10 -31.62 -6.15
CA SER A 74 -4.59 -32.96 -5.89
C SER A 74 -3.28 -32.94 -5.12
N THR A 75 -3.11 -33.96 -4.28
CA THR A 75 -1.90 -34.32 -3.53
C THR A 75 -0.71 -34.73 -4.42
N GLN A 76 -0.73 -34.41 -5.72
CA GLN A 76 0.36 -34.74 -6.63
C GLN A 76 1.45 -33.66 -6.58
N THR A 77 2.54 -34.01 -5.92
CA THR A 77 3.84 -33.34 -6.04
C THR A 77 4.35 -33.45 -7.48
N LYS A 78 4.35 -32.36 -8.26
CA LYS A 78 5.08 -32.33 -9.53
C LYS A 78 6.56 -32.02 -9.26
N GLU A 79 7.44 -32.80 -9.87
CA GLU A 79 8.90 -32.76 -9.63
C GLU A 79 9.62 -31.52 -10.19
N LYS A 80 8.96 -30.66 -10.99
CA LYS A 80 9.61 -29.47 -11.57
C LYS A 80 8.60 -28.43 -12.07
N TYR A 81 8.26 -27.46 -11.24
CA TYR A 81 7.59 -26.24 -11.74
C TYR A 81 8.64 -25.29 -12.34
N LEU A 82 8.31 -24.60 -13.43
CA LEU A 82 9.18 -23.55 -14.01
C LEU A 82 9.23 -22.30 -13.11
N ILE A 83 8.21 -22.12 -12.26
CA ILE A 83 8.13 -21.12 -11.20
C ILE A 83 8.06 -21.85 -9.86
N ASN A 84 8.89 -21.47 -8.90
CA ASN A 84 8.70 -21.81 -7.50
C ASN A 84 7.54 -20.97 -6.93
N GLU A 85 6.30 -21.27 -7.32
CA GLU A 85 5.14 -20.74 -6.60
C GLU A 85 5.33 -21.13 -5.13
N PRO A 86 5.29 -20.17 -4.18
CA PRO A 86 5.48 -20.51 -2.79
C PRO A 86 4.39 -21.50 -2.36
N GLU A 87 4.75 -22.51 -1.56
CA GLU A 87 3.86 -23.60 -1.19
C GLU A 87 2.52 -23.16 -0.58
N ASN A 88 2.46 -21.93 -0.06
CA ASN A 88 1.30 -21.36 0.58
C ASN A 88 0.38 -20.56 -0.37
N TYR A 89 0.67 -20.46 -1.67
CA TYR A 89 -0.21 -19.81 -2.65
C TYR A 89 -0.81 -20.82 -3.64
N GLN A 90 -1.92 -20.41 -4.23
CA GLN A 90 -2.54 -21.05 -5.39
C GLN A 90 -2.87 -19.96 -6.41
N THR A 91 -2.56 -20.24 -7.68
CA THR A 91 -2.65 -19.25 -8.76
C THR A 91 -3.56 -19.71 -9.89
N TRP A 92 -4.55 -18.87 -10.22
CA TRP A 92 -5.36 -18.99 -11.42
C TRP A 92 -4.78 -18.10 -12.50
N ILE A 93 -4.49 -18.68 -13.66
CA ILE A 93 -3.90 -17.96 -14.79
C ILE A 93 -4.77 -18.09 -16.04
N LEU A 94 -4.96 -16.96 -16.70
CA LEU A 94 -5.61 -16.87 -17.99
C LEU A 94 -4.60 -16.36 -19.03
N SER A 95 -4.24 -17.23 -19.96
CA SER A 95 -3.36 -16.94 -21.09
C SER A 95 -4.20 -16.68 -22.36
N LEU A 96 -3.55 -16.20 -23.42
CA LEU A 96 -4.19 -16.01 -24.73
C LEU A 96 -3.62 -17.03 -25.73
N ASP A 97 -4.47 -17.50 -26.66
CA ASP A 97 -4.19 -18.62 -27.56
C ASP A 97 -3.67 -18.16 -28.95
N GLU A 98 -3.43 -16.86 -29.15
CA GLU A 98 -3.08 -16.33 -30.48
C GLU A 98 -1.57 -16.39 -30.74
N GLU A 99 -1.15 -17.27 -31.64
CA GLU A 99 0.25 -17.45 -32.07
C GLU A 99 0.91 -16.15 -32.55
N ASN A 100 0.11 -15.21 -33.09
CA ASN A 100 0.57 -13.97 -33.72
C ASN A 100 0.45 -12.72 -32.84
N LYS A 101 -0.05 -12.83 -31.59
CA LYS A 101 -0.18 -11.64 -30.75
C LYS A 101 1.15 -11.24 -30.13
N LYS A 102 1.50 -9.97 -30.32
CA LYS A 102 2.64 -9.33 -29.64
C LYS A 102 2.45 -9.42 -28.12
N SER A 103 3.57 -9.40 -27.39
CA SER A 103 3.63 -9.33 -25.92
C SER A 103 2.69 -8.26 -25.35
N GLY A 104 2.20 -8.48 -24.12
CA GLY A 104 1.32 -7.55 -23.41
C GLY A 104 -0.08 -8.12 -23.22
N HIS A 105 -0.17 -9.37 -22.75
CA HIS A 105 -1.43 -10.08 -22.51
C HIS A 105 -1.30 -11.06 -21.35
N GLY A 106 -2.45 -11.54 -20.88
CA GLY A 106 -2.54 -12.55 -19.83
C GLY A 106 -2.68 -11.93 -18.45
N VAL A 107 -3.54 -12.54 -17.65
CA VAL A 107 -3.83 -12.12 -16.28
C VAL A 107 -3.79 -13.32 -15.35
N ALA A 108 -3.46 -13.09 -14.09
CA ALA A 108 -3.53 -14.11 -13.06
C ALA A 108 -4.01 -13.52 -11.73
N ILE A 109 -4.56 -14.38 -10.89
CA ILE A 109 -4.81 -14.08 -9.48
C ILE A 109 -4.13 -15.15 -8.65
N SER A 110 -3.20 -14.74 -7.80
CA SER A 110 -2.55 -15.61 -6.82
C SER A 110 -3.07 -15.30 -5.43
N ILE A 111 -3.47 -16.34 -4.70
CA ILE A 111 -4.14 -16.22 -3.41
C ILE A 111 -3.55 -17.25 -2.46
N LYS A 112 -3.39 -16.88 -1.18
CA LYS A 112 -3.00 -17.84 -0.16
C LYS A 112 -3.97 -19.03 -0.09
N LYS A 113 -3.42 -20.24 0.09
CA LYS A 113 -4.17 -21.50 0.07
C LYS A 113 -5.35 -21.51 1.03
N GLU A 114 -5.22 -20.95 2.23
CA GLU A 114 -6.34 -20.94 3.19
C GLU A 114 -7.52 -20.06 2.74
N ILE A 115 -7.30 -19.09 1.85
CA ILE A 115 -8.36 -18.28 1.25
C ILE A 115 -8.88 -18.98 -0.02
N ALA A 116 -7.97 -19.58 -0.79
CA ALA A 116 -8.27 -20.29 -2.02
C ALA A 116 -9.30 -21.43 -1.86
N LEU A 117 -9.32 -22.10 -0.70
CA LEU A 117 -10.31 -23.15 -0.36
C LEU A 117 -11.77 -22.68 -0.51
N HIS A 118 -12.02 -21.37 -0.45
CA HIS A 118 -13.35 -20.80 -0.56
C HIS A 118 -13.78 -20.53 -2.00
N ILE A 119 -12.88 -20.66 -2.99
CA ILE A 119 -13.21 -20.42 -4.39
C ILE A 119 -14.12 -21.52 -4.90
N PHE A 120 -15.29 -21.13 -5.41
CA PHE A 120 -16.29 -22.06 -5.96
C PHE A 120 -16.61 -21.80 -7.43
N LYS A 121 -16.24 -20.64 -7.97
CA LYS A 121 -16.52 -20.28 -9.37
C LYS A 121 -15.46 -19.34 -9.94
N VAL A 122 -15.10 -19.60 -11.19
CA VAL A 122 -14.17 -18.82 -11.99
C VAL A 122 -14.89 -18.32 -13.24
N LYS A 123 -14.65 -17.06 -13.63
CA LYS A 123 -15.11 -16.53 -14.93
C LYS A 123 -14.00 -15.77 -15.62
N GLU A 124 -14.05 -15.76 -16.94
CA GLU A 124 -12.92 -15.35 -17.75
C GLU A 124 -13.35 -14.48 -18.93
N LEU A 125 -12.51 -13.51 -19.27
CA LEU A 125 -12.44 -12.89 -20.59
C LEU A 125 -11.00 -13.08 -21.06
N LYS A 126 -10.80 -14.07 -21.96
CA LYS A 126 -9.49 -14.58 -22.39
C LYS A 126 -8.44 -13.48 -22.55
N GLY A 127 -7.38 -13.55 -21.75
CA GLY A 127 -6.21 -12.67 -21.78
C GLY A 127 -6.35 -11.29 -21.14
N TYR A 128 -7.55 -10.87 -20.72
CA TYR A 128 -7.81 -9.48 -20.27
C TYR A 128 -8.52 -9.36 -18.92
N ALA A 129 -9.36 -10.31 -18.53
CA ALA A 129 -9.97 -10.30 -17.21
C ALA A 129 -10.21 -11.70 -16.66
N LEU A 130 -10.07 -11.84 -15.35
CA LEU A 130 -10.29 -13.07 -14.62
C LEU A 130 -11.02 -12.72 -13.32
N GLN A 131 -12.08 -13.46 -13.02
CA GLN A 131 -12.88 -13.34 -11.82
C GLN A 131 -12.82 -14.64 -11.02
N LEU A 132 -12.65 -14.50 -9.71
CA LEU A 132 -12.82 -15.57 -8.74
C LEU A 132 -13.95 -15.19 -7.77
N LEU A 133 -14.88 -16.12 -7.55
CA LEU A 133 -15.94 -16.01 -6.55
C LEU A 133 -15.63 -16.93 -5.38
N LEU A 134 -15.58 -16.34 -4.18
CA LEU A 134 -15.25 -17.01 -2.93
C LEU A 134 -16.49 -17.05 -2.04
N SER A 135 -16.82 -18.22 -1.50
CA SER A 135 -17.96 -18.43 -0.60
C SER A 135 -17.50 -18.69 0.82
N PHE A 136 -18.00 -17.88 1.75
CA PHE A 136 -17.75 -18.00 3.19
C PHE A 136 -19.03 -18.38 3.93
N LYS A 137 -18.87 -18.95 5.13
CA LYS A 137 -19.97 -19.32 6.02
C LYS A 137 -20.91 -18.12 6.23
N GLY A 138 -22.22 -18.34 6.18
CA GLY A 138 -23.22 -17.27 6.25
C GLY A 138 -23.62 -16.68 4.89
N LYS A 139 -23.33 -17.40 3.79
CA LYS A 139 -23.65 -17.00 2.40
C LYS A 139 -22.96 -15.68 1.99
N TYR A 140 -21.84 -15.35 2.63
CA TYR A 140 -21.03 -14.20 2.24
C TYR A 140 -20.18 -14.56 1.02
N ILE A 141 -20.38 -13.83 -0.07
CA ILE A 141 -19.60 -14.04 -1.29
C ILE A 141 -18.68 -12.83 -1.51
N VAL A 142 -17.40 -13.12 -1.73
CA VAL A 142 -16.41 -12.14 -2.18
C VAL A 142 -16.11 -12.39 -3.64
N GLN A 143 -16.20 -11.32 -4.44
CA GLN A 143 -15.87 -11.31 -5.86
C GLN A 143 -14.53 -10.60 -6.04
N LEU A 144 -13.53 -11.34 -6.52
CA LEU A 144 -12.21 -10.79 -6.88
C LEU A 144 -12.12 -10.72 -8.40
N ILE A 145 -11.75 -9.56 -8.96
CA ILE A 145 -11.60 -9.38 -10.41
C ILE A 145 -10.23 -8.76 -10.70
N THR A 146 -9.41 -9.45 -11.49
CA THR A 146 -8.21 -8.85 -12.09
C THR A 146 -8.51 -8.35 -13.50
N VAL A 147 -7.99 -7.18 -13.85
CA VAL A 147 -8.20 -6.54 -15.15
C VAL A 147 -6.87 -6.12 -15.76
N TYR A 148 -6.70 -6.39 -17.04
CA TYR A 148 -5.71 -5.74 -17.89
C TYR A 148 -6.46 -5.04 -19.03
N ASN A 149 -6.64 -3.73 -18.90
CA ASN A 149 -7.27 -2.93 -19.95
C ASN A 149 -6.22 -2.59 -21.01
N PRO A 150 -6.37 -3.01 -22.28
CA PRO A 150 -5.34 -2.81 -23.27
C PRO A 150 -5.16 -1.32 -23.64
N PRO A 151 -3.99 -0.93 -24.18
CA PRO A 151 -3.69 0.45 -24.56
C PRO A 151 -4.74 1.08 -25.46
N GLN A 152 -4.90 2.41 -25.36
CA GLN A 152 -5.87 3.21 -26.12
C GLN A 152 -5.46 3.44 -27.59
N ILE A 153 -5.20 2.35 -28.33
CA ILE A 153 -4.97 2.36 -29.78
C ILE A 153 -6.20 1.81 -30.52
N THR A 154 -6.35 2.13 -31.80
CA THR A 154 -7.52 1.77 -32.62
C THR A 154 -7.73 0.25 -32.69
N GLU A 155 -6.66 -0.52 -32.88
CA GLU A 155 -6.67 -1.99 -32.94
C GLU A 155 -7.30 -2.64 -31.69
N ASN A 156 -7.18 -1.99 -30.53
CA ASN A 156 -7.69 -2.49 -29.27
C ASN A 156 -9.15 -2.05 -28.98
N ALA A 157 -9.81 -1.29 -29.85
CA ALA A 157 -11.14 -0.73 -29.57
C ALA A 157 -12.20 -1.80 -29.29
N THR A 158 -12.28 -2.83 -30.14
CA THR A 158 -13.26 -3.92 -30.00
C THR A 158 -13.07 -4.68 -28.68
N ILE A 159 -11.82 -5.00 -28.33
CA ILE A 159 -11.54 -5.73 -27.09
C ILE A 159 -11.79 -4.87 -25.85
N ARG A 160 -11.51 -3.56 -25.90
CA ARG A 160 -11.86 -2.64 -24.80
C ARG A 160 -13.38 -2.55 -24.58
N LEU A 161 -14.17 -2.56 -25.66
CA LEU A 161 -15.63 -2.57 -25.55
C LEU A 161 -16.13 -3.88 -24.93
N LYS A 162 -15.62 -5.04 -25.40
CA LYS A 162 -15.94 -6.35 -24.81
C LYS A 162 -15.57 -6.39 -23.32
N LEU A 163 -14.38 -5.91 -22.96
CA LEU A 163 -13.91 -5.84 -21.58
C LEU A 163 -14.80 -4.93 -20.73
N LYS A 164 -15.18 -3.76 -21.23
CA LYS A 164 -16.10 -2.84 -20.55
C LYS A 164 -17.42 -3.52 -20.24
N ASN A 165 -18.04 -4.16 -21.23
CA ASN A 165 -19.33 -4.83 -21.06
C ASN A 165 -19.21 -6.00 -20.07
N TRP A 166 -18.19 -6.84 -20.22
CA TRP A 166 -17.93 -7.96 -19.32
C TRP A 166 -17.75 -7.51 -17.86
N ILE A 167 -17.02 -6.41 -17.62
CA ILE A 167 -16.85 -5.86 -16.27
C ILE A 167 -18.18 -5.35 -15.71
N ILE A 168 -18.95 -4.60 -16.50
CA ILE A 168 -20.26 -4.06 -16.09
C ILE A 168 -21.22 -5.19 -15.74
N GLU A 169 -21.33 -6.22 -16.58
CA GLU A 169 -22.17 -7.39 -16.34
C GLU A 169 -21.80 -8.09 -15.03
N ASN A 170 -20.51 -8.35 -14.82
CA ASN A 170 -20.03 -9.05 -13.62
C ASN A 170 -20.19 -8.23 -12.33
N ILE A 171 -20.00 -6.92 -12.40
CA ILE A 171 -20.27 -6.02 -11.28
C ILE A 171 -21.78 -5.98 -10.98
N ASN A 172 -22.63 -5.88 -12.01
CA ASN A 172 -24.08 -5.84 -11.84
C ASN A 172 -24.62 -7.13 -11.22
N GLU A 173 -24.11 -8.28 -11.65
CA GLU A 173 -24.45 -9.56 -11.01
C GLU A 173 -24.00 -9.58 -9.54
N GLY A 174 -22.78 -9.10 -9.25
CA GLY A 174 -22.30 -9.01 -7.88
C GLY A 174 -23.21 -8.15 -7.01
N LYS A 175 -23.62 -6.99 -7.53
CA LYS A 175 -24.54 -6.10 -6.84
C LYS A 175 -25.93 -6.69 -6.63
N SER A 176 -26.52 -7.29 -7.66
CA SER A 176 -27.86 -7.87 -7.56
C SER A 176 -27.92 -9.04 -6.57
N LYS A 177 -26.78 -9.69 -6.32
CA LYS A 177 -26.63 -10.80 -5.37
C LYS A 177 -25.95 -10.39 -4.06
N ASN A 178 -25.74 -9.10 -3.83
CA ASN A 178 -25.12 -8.53 -2.62
C ASN A 178 -23.72 -9.12 -2.30
N TRP A 179 -22.89 -9.26 -3.33
CA TRP A 179 -21.50 -9.71 -3.20
C TRP A 179 -20.56 -8.55 -2.86
N TYR A 180 -19.50 -8.85 -2.11
CA TYR A 180 -18.42 -7.90 -1.85
C TYR A 180 -17.40 -7.95 -2.98
N SER A 181 -17.33 -6.91 -3.79
CA SER A 181 -16.49 -6.88 -4.98
C SER A 181 -15.21 -6.04 -4.81
N ILE A 182 -14.08 -6.64 -5.17
CA ILE A 182 -12.76 -6.01 -5.21
C ILE A 182 -12.18 -6.23 -6.61
N LEU A 183 -11.86 -5.13 -7.29
CA LEU A 183 -11.27 -5.15 -8.61
C LEU A 183 -9.84 -4.60 -8.53
N GLY A 184 -8.86 -5.24 -9.15
CA GLY A 184 -7.51 -4.71 -9.23
C GLY A 184 -6.92 -4.93 -10.60
N GLY A 185 -6.03 -4.05 -11.04
CA GLY A 185 -5.48 -4.21 -12.38
C GLY A 185 -4.68 -3.04 -12.88
N ASP A 186 -4.12 -3.25 -14.07
CA ASP A 186 -3.63 -2.18 -14.93
C ASP A 186 -4.77 -1.72 -15.83
N TRP A 187 -5.22 -0.50 -15.58
CA TRP A 187 -6.31 0.11 -16.30
C TRP A 187 -5.85 0.84 -17.56
N ASN A 188 -4.54 1.08 -17.77
CA ASN A 188 -3.98 1.92 -18.85
C ASN A 188 -4.64 3.32 -19.00
N ILE A 189 -5.46 3.72 -18.04
CA ILE A 189 -6.23 4.97 -18.02
C ILE A 189 -6.32 5.47 -16.58
N THR A 190 -6.66 6.75 -16.41
CA THR A 190 -6.80 7.36 -15.08
C THR A 190 -7.97 8.32 -15.05
N LEU A 191 -8.67 8.40 -13.91
CA LEU A 191 -9.80 9.32 -13.73
C LEU A 191 -9.39 10.79 -13.73
N ASN A 192 -8.23 11.10 -13.15
CA ASN A 192 -7.73 12.46 -13.01
C ASN A 192 -6.33 12.58 -13.63
N PRO A 193 -6.22 12.79 -14.95
CA PRO A 193 -4.94 12.87 -15.65
C PRO A 193 -4.00 13.95 -15.10
N GLU A 194 -4.53 15.06 -14.58
CA GLU A 194 -3.70 16.16 -14.06
C GLU A 194 -2.96 15.78 -12.78
N ARG A 195 -3.65 15.04 -11.88
CA ARG A 195 -3.04 14.50 -10.67
C ARG A 195 -2.21 13.26 -10.93
N ASN A 196 -2.67 12.40 -11.83
CA ASN A 196 -2.16 11.04 -12.02
C ASN A 196 -1.25 10.86 -13.23
N ARG A 197 -0.85 11.93 -13.93
CA ARG A 197 0.19 11.90 -14.97
C ARG A 197 1.20 13.03 -14.76
N LYS A 198 2.45 12.76 -15.13
CA LYS A 198 3.54 13.74 -15.18
C LYS A 198 4.48 13.36 -16.32
N THR A 199 5.01 14.36 -17.01
CA THR A 199 6.09 14.18 -17.98
C THR A 199 7.17 15.23 -17.72
N THR A 200 8.44 14.92 -18.02
CA THR A 200 9.57 15.83 -17.84
C THR A 200 9.69 16.88 -18.94
N GLN A 201 9.00 16.71 -20.07
CA GLN A 201 9.00 17.67 -21.16
C GLN A 201 7.86 18.68 -20.99
N GLU A 202 8.12 19.97 -21.23
CA GLU A 202 7.06 20.98 -21.32
C GLU A 202 6.16 20.64 -22.50
N VAL A 203 4.96 20.16 -22.19
CA VAL A 203 3.98 19.83 -23.21
C VAL A 203 3.31 21.11 -23.63
N SER A 204 3.51 21.54 -24.87
CA SER A 204 2.77 22.65 -25.46
C SER A 204 1.25 22.45 -25.29
N ILE A 205 0.54 23.55 -25.08
CA ILE A 205 -0.88 23.61 -24.73
C ILE A 205 -1.77 22.84 -25.73
N SER A 206 -1.31 22.56 -26.94
CA SER A 206 -2.03 21.76 -27.96
C SER A 206 -2.12 20.25 -27.65
N ALA A 207 -1.26 19.69 -26.80
CA ALA A 207 -1.38 18.28 -26.36
C ALA A 207 -2.35 18.08 -25.17
N THR A 208 -3.01 19.14 -24.71
CA THR A 208 -4.06 19.09 -23.68
C THR A 208 -5.31 18.32 -24.10
N ASN A 209 -5.59 18.17 -25.41
CA ASN A 209 -6.66 17.30 -25.89
C ASN A 209 -6.43 15.81 -25.56
N LYS A 210 -5.18 15.37 -25.27
CA LYS A 210 -4.86 14.03 -24.75
C LYS A 210 -5.16 13.85 -23.25
N ARG A 211 -5.64 14.92 -22.58
CA ARG A 211 -6.04 14.94 -21.16
C ARG A 211 -7.56 14.81 -20.96
N LYS A 212 -8.37 14.70 -22.02
CA LYS A 212 -9.81 14.54 -21.85
C LYS A 212 -10.13 13.19 -21.20
N PRO A 213 -10.96 13.16 -20.14
CA PRO A 213 -11.55 11.93 -19.64
C PRO A 213 -12.53 11.45 -20.71
N GLN A 214 -12.04 10.73 -21.71
CA GLN A 214 -12.90 9.98 -22.62
C GLN A 214 -13.83 9.12 -21.76
N ASN A 215 -15.08 8.95 -22.20
CA ASN A 215 -16.16 8.26 -21.50
C ASN A 215 -15.74 6.84 -21.07
N SER A 216 -15.03 6.75 -19.94
CA SER A 216 -14.13 5.65 -19.65
C SER A 216 -14.83 4.60 -18.83
N ILE A 217 -14.32 3.37 -18.91
CA ILE A 217 -14.74 2.28 -18.01
C ILE A 217 -14.63 2.68 -16.53
N LEU A 218 -13.62 3.48 -16.15
CA LEU A 218 -13.47 3.97 -14.77
C LEU A 218 -14.60 4.91 -14.34
N ASN A 219 -15.12 5.76 -15.23
CA ASN A 219 -16.28 6.60 -14.93
C ASN A 219 -17.53 5.76 -14.66
N HIS A 220 -17.72 4.68 -15.42
CA HIS A 220 -18.84 3.75 -15.21
C HIS A 220 -18.69 3.03 -13.86
N ILE A 221 -17.50 2.48 -13.57
CA ILE A 221 -17.20 1.84 -12.28
C ILE A 221 -17.47 2.80 -11.10
N LYS A 222 -17.01 4.05 -11.20
CA LYS A 222 -17.26 5.09 -10.19
C LYS A 222 -18.75 5.42 -10.04
N PHE A 223 -19.49 5.54 -11.14
CA PHE A 223 -20.93 5.77 -11.13
C PHE A 223 -21.69 4.61 -10.48
N MET A 224 -21.23 3.38 -10.70
CA MET A 224 -21.71 2.18 -10.01
C MET A 224 -21.28 2.14 -8.53
N GLY A 225 -20.79 3.22 -7.94
CA GLY A 225 -20.56 3.31 -6.50
C GLY A 225 -19.22 2.75 -6.01
N TYR A 226 -18.38 2.25 -6.91
CA TYR A 226 -17.02 1.83 -6.56
C TYR A 226 -16.13 3.06 -6.34
N ARG A 227 -15.06 2.84 -5.57
CA ARG A 227 -14.08 3.86 -5.25
C ARG A 227 -12.67 3.29 -5.38
N ASP A 228 -11.77 4.12 -5.88
CA ASP A 228 -10.35 3.83 -5.93
C ASP A 228 -9.78 3.82 -4.51
N ALA A 229 -9.26 2.68 -4.07
CA ALA A 229 -8.74 2.48 -2.72
C ALA A 229 -7.56 3.40 -2.39
N TYR A 230 -6.72 3.72 -3.37
CA TYR A 230 -5.62 4.65 -3.17
C TYR A 230 -6.15 6.07 -2.93
N GLU A 231 -7.12 6.52 -3.72
CA GLU A 231 -7.73 7.83 -3.53
C GLU A 231 -8.43 7.90 -2.17
N LEU A 232 -9.25 6.91 -1.81
CA LEU A 232 -9.93 6.85 -0.50
C LEU A 232 -8.99 7.04 0.71
N LEU A 233 -7.80 6.44 0.65
CA LEU A 233 -6.86 6.42 1.75
C LEU A 233 -5.95 7.66 1.80
N ASN A 234 -5.81 8.36 0.67
CA ASN A 234 -4.90 9.50 0.53
C ASN A 234 -5.60 10.84 0.22
N ASP A 235 -6.94 10.88 0.10
CA ASP A 235 -7.72 12.10 -0.21
C ASP A 235 -7.80 13.12 0.95
N LYS A 236 -7.22 12.81 2.12
CA LYS A 236 -7.31 13.69 3.30
C LYS A 236 -6.13 14.66 3.36
N ASN A 237 -6.30 15.79 2.67
CA ASN A 237 -5.68 17.08 2.93
C ASN A 237 -4.16 17.21 2.69
N LYS A 238 -3.83 18.26 1.91
CA LYS A 238 -2.54 18.97 1.77
C LYS A 238 -1.60 18.40 0.72
N GLU A 239 -1.31 19.21 -0.30
CA GLU A 239 0.02 19.78 -0.62
C GLU A 239 1.28 18.92 -0.44
N THR A 240 1.19 17.61 -0.28
CA THR A 240 2.36 16.74 -0.44
C THR A 240 2.48 16.53 -1.95
N GLU A 241 3.45 17.20 -2.55
CA GLU A 241 3.83 17.10 -3.96
C GLU A 241 4.21 15.67 -4.41
N GLU A 242 4.26 14.70 -3.49
CA GLU A 242 4.54 13.30 -3.75
C GLU A 242 3.38 12.63 -4.50
N LYS A 243 3.37 12.80 -5.82
CA LYS A 243 2.56 12.01 -6.74
C LYS A 243 3.05 10.56 -6.72
N HIS A 244 2.21 9.63 -6.24
CA HIS A 244 2.51 8.20 -6.29
C HIS A 244 2.07 7.62 -7.65
N PHE A 245 3.05 7.42 -8.53
CA PHE A 245 2.85 6.79 -9.84
C PHE A 245 3.11 5.29 -9.77
N THR A 246 2.50 4.52 -10.67
CA THR A 246 2.62 3.06 -10.74
C THR A 246 3.34 2.59 -12.00
N CYS A 247 3.36 3.43 -13.04
CA CYS A 247 4.03 3.16 -14.30
C CYS A 247 4.95 4.33 -14.67
N ILE A 248 6.22 4.01 -14.91
CA ILE A 248 7.25 4.94 -15.35
C ILE A 248 7.80 4.42 -16.69
N LYS A 249 7.84 5.31 -17.68
CA LYS A 249 8.45 5.06 -19.00
C LYS A 249 9.46 6.16 -19.26
N THR A 250 10.70 5.76 -19.47
CA THR A 250 11.81 6.67 -19.77
C THR A 250 12.37 6.31 -21.13
N ASN A 251 12.61 7.33 -21.96
CA ASN A 251 13.45 7.24 -23.14
C ASN A 251 14.53 8.35 -23.06
N GLU A 252 15.34 8.46 -24.10
CA GLU A 252 16.44 9.44 -24.17
C GLU A 252 15.97 10.89 -24.00
N ASN A 253 14.72 11.19 -24.39
CA ASN A 253 14.21 12.56 -24.49
C ASN A 253 13.28 12.96 -23.33
N TYR A 254 12.60 12.00 -22.69
CA TYR A 254 11.65 12.29 -21.63
C TYR A 254 11.38 11.10 -20.71
N THR A 255 10.87 11.42 -19.52
CA THR A 255 10.27 10.46 -18.59
C THR A 255 8.78 10.77 -18.44
N SER A 256 7.94 9.80 -18.77
CA SER A 256 6.50 9.82 -18.56
C SER A 256 6.13 8.92 -17.38
N MET A 257 5.37 9.48 -16.44
CA MET A 257 4.93 8.80 -15.22
C MET A 257 3.41 8.85 -15.13
N SER A 258 2.80 7.74 -14.71
CA SER A 258 1.35 7.65 -14.58
C SER A 258 0.89 6.68 -13.49
N ARG A 259 -0.26 6.97 -12.86
CA ARG A 259 -0.98 6.05 -11.96
C ARG A 259 -2.12 5.40 -12.74
N ILE A 260 -1.82 4.25 -13.31
CA ILE A 260 -2.73 3.46 -14.16
C ILE A 260 -3.07 2.10 -13.55
N ASP A 261 -2.31 1.67 -12.54
CA ASP A 261 -2.60 0.50 -11.74
C ASP A 261 -3.44 0.94 -10.53
N ALA A 262 -4.58 0.28 -10.31
CA ALA A 262 -5.48 0.68 -9.24
C ALA A 262 -6.30 -0.50 -8.72
N ILE A 263 -6.64 -0.42 -7.43
CA ILE A 263 -7.60 -1.31 -6.76
C ILE A 263 -8.87 -0.51 -6.48
N TRP A 264 -10.00 -1.04 -6.93
CA TRP A 264 -11.34 -0.50 -6.75
C TRP A 264 -12.13 -1.40 -5.83
N VAL A 265 -12.84 -0.80 -4.90
CA VAL A 265 -13.67 -1.50 -3.93
C VAL A 265 -15.11 -1.01 -4.00
N ASP A 266 -16.04 -1.93 -3.77
CA ASP A 266 -17.45 -1.58 -3.61
C ASP A 266 -17.66 -0.68 -2.37
N ARG A 267 -18.73 0.12 -2.39
CA ARG A 267 -19.10 1.06 -1.33
C ARG A 267 -19.16 0.39 0.05
N ASP A 268 -19.67 -0.83 0.13
CA ASP A 268 -19.90 -1.52 1.40
C ASP A 268 -18.59 -2.05 2.02
N ILE A 269 -17.52 -2.10 1.22
CA ILE A 269 -16.17 -2.48 1.67
C ILE A 269 -15.40 -1.27 2.17
N ILE A 270 -15.74 -0.04 1.75
CA ILE A 270 -14.99 1.19 2.06
C ILE A 270 -14.63 1.32 3.55
N PRO A 271 -15.56 1.13 4.52
CA PRO A 271 -15.24 1.27 5.94
C PRO A 271 -14.18 0.28 6.45
N LYS A 272 -13.97 -0.83 5.72
CA LYS A 272 -13.05 -1.92 6.06
C LYS A 272 -11.66 -1.75 5.42
N VAL A 273 -11.50 -0.81 4.47
CA VAL A 273 -10.24 -0.59 3.75
C VAL A 273 -9.23 0.17 4.61
N LYS A 274 -7.98 -0.32 4.64
CA LYS A 274 -6.85 0.29 5.37
C LYS A 274 -5.60 0.27 4.50
N ASN A 275 -4.74 1.28 4.65
CA ASN A 275 -3.45 1.30 3.96
C ASN A 275 -2.47 0.34 4.64
N ALA A 276 -2.04 -0.72 3.94
CA ALA A 276 -1.10 -1.72 4.46
C ALA A 276 0.31 -1.17 4.75
N ASN A 277 0.70 -0.11 4.03
CA ASN A 277 1.99 0.57 4.21
C ASN A 277 1.93 1.69 5.26
N GLN A 278 0.73 1.99 5.79
CA GLN A 278 0.61 2.93 6.88
C GLN A 278 1.23 2.29 8.12
N ARG A 279 2.49 2.69 8.40
CA ARG A 279 3.13 2.37 9.68
C ARG A 279 2.13 2.72 10.77
N PRO A 280 1.86 1.83 11.75
CA PRO A 280 1.08 2.23 12.90
C PRO A 280 1.71 3.50 13.42
N LYS A 281 0.94 4.59 13.48
CA LYS A 281 1.40 5.81 14.12
C LYS A 281 1.72 5.40 15.55
N LYS A 282 3.02 5.24 15.84
CA LYS A 282 3.51 5.00 17.19
C LYS A 282 3.27 6.32 17.90
N PHE A 283 2.07 6.48 18.45
CA PHE A 283 1.82 7.56 19.38
C PHE A 283 2.62 7.21 20.63
N TRP A 284 3.40 8.15 21.13
CA TRP A 284 4.07 8.00 22.41
C TRP A 284 3.07 8.38 23.50
N ASN A 285 3.03 7.59 24.58
CA ASN A 285 2.16 7.87 25.71
C ASN A 285 2.93 8.68 26.76
N THR A 286 2.92 9.98 26.56
CA THR A 286 3.57 10.93 27.48
C THR A 286 3.01 10.89 28.89
N LYS A 287 1.81 10.32 29.11
CA LYS A 287 1.18 10.21 30.44
C LYS A 287 1.65 9.00 31.25
N LEU A 288 2.09 7.94 30.57
CA LEU A 288 2.60 6.72 31.21
C LEU A 288 4.12 6.65 31.18
N THR A 289 4.77 7.69 30.65
CA THR A 289 6.23 7.81 30.69
C THR A 289 6.61 8.35 32.05
N ASP A 290 7.33 7.56 32.83
CA ASP A 290 7.80 7.95 34.16
C ASP A 290 8.92 9.00 34.08
N LYS A 291 9.28 9.54 35.24
CA LYS A 291 10.27 10.63 35.34
C LYS A 291 11.67 10.18 34.87
N ASP A 292 12.08 8.97 35.22
CA ASP A 292 13.40 8.45 34.88
C ASP A 292 13.54 8.28 33.36
N GLN A 293 12.48 7.83 32.69
CA GLN A 293 12.40 7.78 31.23
C GLN A 293 12.49 9.17 30.57
N TRP A 294 11.90 10.19 31.19
CA TRP A 294 12.04 11.58 30.71
C TRP A 294 13.44 12.14 30.92
N ASP A 295 14.09 11.78 32.02
CA ASP A 295 15.46 12.18 32.31
C ASP A 295 16.43 11.49 31.34
N LEU A 296 16.27 10.19 31.09
CA LEU A 296 17.02 9.45 30.05
C LEU A 296 16.81 10.04 28.65
N TYR A 297 15.56 10.36 28.29
CA TYR A 297 15.24 11.03 27.03
C TYR A 297 15.97 12.36 26.87
N THR A 298 15.99 13.17 27.93
CA THR A 298 16.60 14.51 27.92
C THR A 298 18.12 14.39 27.80
N ASN A 299 18.74 13.51 28.61
CA ASN A 299 20.17 13.26 28.59
C ASN A 299 20.63 12.77 27.22
N GLU A 300 19.91 11.83 26.59
CA GLU A 300 20.27 11.31 25.25
C GLU A 300 20.24 12.41 24.18
N ILE A 301 19.30 13.37 24.27
CA ILE A 301 19.25 14.52 23.36
C ILE A 301 20.43 15.44 23.60
N GLU A 302 20.71 15.78 24.85
CA GLU A 302 21.78 16.71 25.23
C GLU A 302 23.16 16.18 24.84
N GLU A 303 23.43 14.90 25.10
CA GLU A 303 24.67 14.23 24.70
C GLU A 303 24.88 14.25 23.19
N LYS A 304 23.85 13.90 22.41
CA LYS A 304 23.96 13.90 20.93
C LYS A 304 24.12 15.28 20.34
N ILE A 305 23.50 16.29 20.94
CA ILE A 305 23.71 17.68 20.51
C ILE A 305 25.15 18.11 20.83
N LYS A 306 25.68 17.74 22.00
CA LYS A 306 27.05 18.01 22.40
C LYS A 306 28.05 17.36 21.44
N GLU A 307 27.90 16.07 21.13
CA GLU A 307 28.76 15.37 20.15
C GLU A 307 28.78 16.05 18.77
N ILE A 308 27.63 16.54 18.31
CA ILE A 308 27.52 17.22 17.01
C ILE A 308 28.25 18.56 17.03
N ASN A 309 28.19 19.29 18.14
CA ASN A 309 28.87 20.56 18.29
C ASN A 309 30.40 20.36 18.37
N GLU A 310 30.85 19.35 19.12
CA GLU A 310 32.28 19.00 19.24
C GLU A 310 32.88 18.53 17.90
N LYS A 311 32.12 17.75 17.11
CA LYS A 311 32.57 17.32 15.77
C LYS A 311 32.68 18.48 14.78
N LYS A 312 31.91 19.55 14.97
CA LYS A 312 31.94 20.75 14.11
C LYS A 312 33.07 21.71 14.44
N GLU A 313 33.53 21.77 15.69
CA GLU A 313 34.71 22.55 16.05
C GLU A 313 36.00 22.02 15.37
N LYS A 314 35.98 20.80 14.84
CA LYS A 314 37.06 20.21 14.04
C LYS A 314 36.94 20.41 12.52
N THR A 315 35.82 20.94 12.01
CA THR A 315 35.58 21.15 10.58
C THR A 315 35.03 22.54 10.31
N ASN A 316 35.91 23.50 10.03
CA ASN A 316 35.60 24.87 9.61
C ASN A 316 34.99 24.92 8.19
N ASN A 317 33.80 24.34 8.01
CA ASN A 317 33.06 24.47 6.76
C ASN A 317 31.65 24.99 7.05
N GLU A 318 31.55 26.32 7.14
CA GLU A 318 30.40 27.07 7.68
C GLU A 318 29.17 27.19 6.76
N LYS A 319 28.99 26.30 5.77
CA LYS A 319 27.80 26.35 4.89
C LYS A 319 26.98 25.07 4.87
N GLY A 320 26.72 24.50 6.05
CA GLY A 320 25.62 23.55 6.23
C GLY A 320 24.27 24.27 6.23
N LYS A 321 23.48 24.12 5.15
CA LYS A 321 22.11 24.68 5.00
C LYS A 321 21.31 24.45 6.30
N LEU A 322 20.61 25.49 6.77
CA LEU A 322 19.76 25.46 7.97
C LEU A 322 18.84 24.24 8.01
N GLU A 323 18.35 23.82 6.85
CA GLU A 323 17.54 22.62 6.64
C GLU A 323 18.22 21.33 7.11
N THR A 324 19.52 21.17 6.85
CA THR A 324 20.29 20.01 7.30
C THR A 324 20.38 19.99 8.83
N LYS A 325 20.56 21.15 9.47
CA LYS A 325 20.60 21.26 10.94
C LYS A 325 19.24 20.87 11.56
N TRP A 326 18.15 21.32 10.97
CA TRP A 326 16.80 20.95 11.40
C TRP A 326 16.52 19.47 11.23
N ASN A 327 16.90 18.89 10.08
CA ASN A 327 16.73 17.46 9.83
C ASN A 327 17.55 16.61 10.81
N THR A 328 18.79 16.99 11.11
CA THR A 328 19.60 16.29 12.11
C THR A 328 18.95 16.35 13.49
N LEU A 329 18.51 17.53 13.95
CA LEU A 329 17.84 17.69 15.24
C LEU A 329 16.55 16.86 15.32
N LYS A 330 15.75 16.86 14.25
CA LYS A 330 14.53 16.05 14.14
C LYS A 330 14.82 14.56 14.31
N GLN A 331 15.90 14.05 13.69
CA GLN A 331 16.29 12.65 13.84
C GLN A 331 16.76 12.30 15.25
N ILE A 332 17.50 13.20 15.91
CA ILE A 332 17.91 13.01 17.31
C ILE A 332 16.69 12.88 18.21
N ILE A 333 15.75 13.82 18.08
CA ILE A 333 14.50 13.83 18.86
C ILE A 333 13.75 12.52 18.63
N ILE A 334 13.48 12.15 17.38
CA ILE A 334 12.73 10.91 17.07
C ILE A 334 13.44 9.68 17.64
N LYS A 335 14.77 9.60 17.54
CA LYS A 335 15.55 8.47 18.07
C LYS A 335 15.44 8.40 19.59
N ALA A 336 15.70 9.50 20.29
CA ALA A 336 15.61 9.55 21.74
C ALA A 336 14.18 9.25 22.23
N THR A 337 13.15 9.77 21.53
CA THR A 337 11.75 9.50 21.88
C THR A 337 11.43 8.01 21.71
N ASN A 338 11.95 7.35 20.67
CA ASN A 338 11.71 5.92 20.45
C ASN A 338 12.43 5.01 21.45
N ASN A 339 13.56 5.45 22.00
CA ASN A 339 14.36 4.72 22.95
C ASN A 339 13.76 4.79 24.37
N ASN A 340 13.36 6.00 24.79
CA ASN A 340 13.10 6.27 26.20
C ASN A 340 11.62 6.51 26.52
N ILE A 341 10.80 6.96 25.57
CA ILE A 341 9.41 7.33 25.86
C ILE A 341 8.48 6.13 25.65
N THR A 342 7.64 5.87 26.66
CA THR A 342 6.68 4.76 26.65
C THR A 342 5.74 4.86 25.45
N LYS A 343 5.60 3.77 24.70
CA LYS A 343 4.73 3.69 23.51
C LYS A 343 3.26 3.60 23.95
N ALA A 344 2.38 4.37 23.32
CA ALA A 344 0.95 4.22 23.55
C ALA A 344 0.50 2.85 23.05
N LYS A 345 -0.17 2.10 23.94
CA LYS A 345 -1.14 1.10 23.49
C LYS A 345 -2.16 1.86 22.64
N ILE A 346 -2.39 1.38 21.41
CA ILE A 346 -3.34 1.97 20.47
C ILE A 346 -4.66 2.25 21.22
N PRO A 347 -5.07 3.53 21.40
CA PRO A 347 -6.33 3.79 22.07
C PRO A 347 -7.47 3.40 21.12
N LYS A 348 -8.45 2.66 21.62
CA LYS A 348 -9.81 2.74 21.06
C LYS A 348 -10.24 4.21 21.22
N ASN A 349 -10.60 4.86 20.11
CA ASN A 349 -10.99 6.27 20.06
C ASN A 349 -11.89 6.67 21.23
N ARG A 350 -11.36 7.44 22.18
CA ARG A 350 -12.14 8.32 23.05
C ARG A 350 -11.48 9.69 23.03
N THR A 351 -12.06 10.57 22.22
CA THR A 351 -11.82 12.01 22.26
C THR A 351 -12.25 12.55 23.62
N THR A 352 -11.29 12.99 24.43
CA THR A 352 -11.55 13.99 25.46
C THR A 352 -10.48 15.07 25.39
N LYS A 353 -10.97 16.31 25.25
CA LYS A 353 -10.21 17.55 25.34
C LYS A 353 -9.52 17.60 26.70
N ASN A 354 -8.20 17.79 26.72
CA ASN A 354 -7.53 18.61 27.73
C ASN A 354 -6.11 18.97 27.29
N ASN A 355 -5.87 20.27 27.14
CA ASN A 355 -4.76 20.88 26.38
C ASN A 355 -3.55 21.24 27.27
N TYR A 356 -3.37 20.54 28.39
CA TYR A 356 -2.33 20.86 29.38
C TYR A 356 -0.91 20.45 28.93
N TYR A 357 -0.79 19.38 28.14
CA TYR A 357 0.50 18.80 27.72
C TYR A 357 1.21 19.58 26.60
N LYS A 358 0.45 20.39 25.85
CA LYS A 358 1.02 21.33 24.87
C LYS A 358 1.90 22.37 25.57
N LEU A 359 1.61 22.67 26.84
CA LEU A 359 2.33 23.64 27.65
C LEU A 359 3.76 23.16 27.99
N ASN A 360 3.94 21.90 28.39
CA ASN A 360 5.25 21.38 28.81
C ASN A 360 6.23 21.26 27.63
N ILE A 361 5.76 20.83 26.46
CA ILE A 361 6.59 20.78 25.24
C ILE A 361 6.98 22.20 24.81
N VAL A 362 6.02 23.15 24.84
CA VAL A 362 6.30 24.55 24.54
C VAL A 362 7.29 25.16 25.55
N GLN A 363 7.18 24.82 26.84
CA GLN A 363 8.10 25.25 27.87
C GLN A 363 9.51 24.68 27.67
N ALA A 364 9.64 23.40 27.31
CA ALA A 364 10.92 22.78 27.00
C ALA A 364 11.59 23.44 25.77
N VAL A 365 10.84 23.68 24.70
CA VAL A 365 11.32 24.38 23.50
C VAL A 365 11.75 25.82 23.82
N ASN A 366 10.99 26.51 24.67
CA ASN A 366 11.34 27.86 25.11
C ASN A 366 12.59 27.89 25.99
N LYS A 367 12.78 26.90 26.87
CA LYS A 367 13.99 26.74 27.69
C LYS A 367 15.22 26.51 26.79
N LEU A 368 15.10 25.63 25.81
CA LEU A 368 16.15 25.36 24.82
C LEU A 368 16.52 26.64 24.04
N SER A 369 15.51 27.39 23.59
CA SER A 369 15.70 28.63 22.84
C SER A 369 16.43 29.70 23.66
N ARG A 370 16.17 29.78 24.97
CA ARG A 370 16.87 30.70 25.88
C ARG A 370 18.34 30.29 26.06
N THR A 371 18.61 28.99 26.25
CA THR A 371 19.99 28.47 26.36
C THR A 371 20.80 28.81 25.11
N ILE A 372 20.25 28.54 23.92
CA ILE A 372 20.91 28.85 22.64
C ILE A 372 21.24 30.34 22.52
N ARG A 373 20.32 31.24 22.90
CA ARG A 373 20.56 32.69 22.89
C ARG A 373 21.66 33.10 23.86
N LYS A 374 21.73 32.47 25.03
CA LYS A 374 22.77 32.73 26.03
C LYS A 374 24.15 32.32 25.52
N THR A 375 24.26 31.10 24.98
CA THR A 375 25.51 30.59 24.38
C THR A 375 25.99 31.44 23.21
N LYS A 376 25.05 31.96 22.39
CA LYS A 376 25.39 32.87 21.28
C LYS A 376 25.99 34.19 21.79
N LYS A 377 25.39 34.80 22.82
CA LYS A 377 25.90 36.03 23.45
C LYS A 377 27.26 35.82 24.13
N GLU A 378 27.49 34.66 24.74
CA GLU A 378 28.77 34.31 25.37
C GLU A 378 29.87 34.14 24.32
N LYS A 379 29.59 33.48 23.18
CA LYS A 379 30.53 33.42 22.04
C LYS A 379 30.82 34.80 21.43
N GLU A 380 29.82 35.67 21.31
CA GLU A 380 30.01 37.05 20.81
C GLU A 380 30.84 37.93 21.77
N LYS A 381 30.81 37.65 23.09
CA LYS A 381 31.66 38.34 24.07
C LYS A 381 33.11 37.81 24.08
N MET A 382 33.30 36.51 23.91
CA MET A 382 34.64 35.91 23.86
C MET A 382 35.41 36.23 22.57
N GLY A 383 34.71 36.54 21.47
CA GLY A 383 35.34 37.02 20.23
C GLY A 383 35.67 38.52 20.19
N LYS A 384 35.55 39.23 21.31
CA LYS A 384 35.85 40.67 21.45
C LYS A 384 37.00 40.97 22.43
N ILE A 385 37.74 39.95 22.86
CA ILE A 385 39.03 40.05 23.56
C ILE A 385 40.09 39.64 22.54
#